data_AF-A0A966VE59-F1
#
_entry.id   AF-A0A966VE59-F1
#
_cell.length_a   1.000
_cell.length_b   1.000
_cell.length_c   1.000
_cell.angle_alpha   90.00
_cell.angle_beta   90.00
_cell.angle_gamma   90.00
#
_symmetry.space_group_name_H-M   'P 1'
#
loop_
_entity.id
_entity.type
_entity.pdbx_description
1 polymer ?
#
loop_
_entity_poly.entity_id
_entity_poly.type
_entity_poly.pdbx_seq_one_letter_code
_entity_poly.pdbx_strand_id
1 'polypeptide(L)'
;MPSGTDETLMKENSRKKAFVLAFALWLLMAFHGPAYSYTATKVAFEARPTGIFRVYVTYTVPALKEVRESFVEFTSRKEAEAFYYDLLNGADFYHTSPKRREFKQSARQPRPW
;
A
#
# COMPACT_ATOMS: atom_id res chain seq x y z
N MET A 1 51.42 6.12 -28.74
CA MET A 1 51.14 5.47 -27.44
C MET A 1 50.00 6.22 -26.76
N PRO A 2 48.73 5.79 -26.86
CA PRO A 2 47.70 6.32 -26.00
C PRO A 2 47.36 5.34 -24.87
N SER A 3 46.50 5.78 -23.95
CA SER A 3 45.60 4.90 -23.18
C SER A 3 46.13 4.28 -21.87
N GLY A 4 46.64 5.09 -20.95
CA GLY A 4 46.67 4.73 -19.51
C GLY A 4 45.68 5.52 -18.64
N THR A 5 45.31 6.73 -19.09
CA THR A 5 44.47 7.66 -18.35
C THR A 5 42.98 7.45 -18.57
N ASP A 6 42.56 6.91 -19.72
CA ASP A 6 41.13 6.71 -20.04
C ASP A 6 40.49 5.56 -19.25
N GLU A 7 41.19 4.44 -19.05
CA GLU A 7 40.63 3.30 -18.31
C GLU A 7 40.44 3.59 -16.81
N THR A 8 41.35 4.36 -16.22
CA THR A 8 41.29 4.75 -14.81
C THR A 8 40.17 5.76 -14.56
N LEU A 9 40.02 6.76 -15.43
CA LEU A 9 38.91 7.72 -15.41
C LEU A 9 37.54 7.05 -15.65
N MET A 10 37.46 6.09 -16.58
CA MET A 10 36.22 5.35 -16.84
C MET A 10 35.80 4.51 -15.63
N LYS A 11 36.74 3.84 -14.96
CA LYS A 11 36.45 2.98 -13.78
C LYS A 11 36.02 3.79 -12.57
N GLU A 12 36.61 4.98 -12.38
CA GLU A 12 36.24 5.89 -11.29
C GLU A 12 34.83 6.49 -11.48
N ASN A 13 34.49 6.92 -12.69
CA ASN A 13 33.15 7.45 -13.00
C ASN A 13 32.06 6.38 -12.87
N SER A 14 32.37 5.12 -13.19
CA SER A 14 31.42 4.01 -13.02
C SER A 14 31.13 3.72 -11.54
N ARG A 15 32.16 3.78 -10.67
CA ARG A 15 31.99 3.64 -9.21
C ARG A 15 31.18 4.79 -8.60
N LYS A 16 31.44 6.04 -9.03
CA LYS A 16 30.67 7.22 -8.59
C LYS A 16 29.20 7.10 -9.01
N LYS A 17 28.93 6.69 -10.26
CA LYS A 17 27.56 6.45 -10.76
C LYS A 17 26.87 5.34 -9.98
N ALA A 18 27.55 4.23 -9.70
CA ALA A 18 27.01 3.15 -8.88
C ALA A 18 26.68 3.62 -7.45
N PHE A 19 27.52 4.48 -6.87
CA PHE A 19 27.28 5.03 -5.53
C PHE A 19 26.09 6.00 -5.50
N VAL A 20 25.98 6.88 -6.51
CA VAL A 20 24.82 7.79 -6.65
C VAL A 20 23.54 6.99 -6.89
N LEU A 21 23.58 5.96 -7.72
CA LEU A 21 22.43 5.07 -7.95
C LEU A 21 22.02 4.31 -6.68
N ALA A 22 22.99 3.76 -5.94
CA ALA A 22 22.71 3.08 -4.68
C ALA A 22 22.14 4.04 -3.63
N PHE A 23 22.64 5.27 -3.55
CA PHE A 23 22.14 6.29 -2.64
C PHE A 23 20.73 6.77 -3.01
N ALA A 24 20.46 6.99 -4.30
CA ALA A 24 19.13 7.33 -4.80
C ALA A 24 18.12 6.19 -4.54
N LEU A 25 18.55 4.94 -4.75
CA LEU A 25 17.73 3.77 -4.46
C LEU A 25 17.44 3.62 -2.95
N TRP A 26 18.43 3.89 -2.11
CA TRP A 26 18.27 3.90 -0.66
C TRP A 26 17.30 5.00 -0.19
N LEU A 27 17.40 6.20 -0.77
CA LEU A 27 16.44 7.29 -0.55
C LEU A 27 15.02 6.91 -0.96
N LEU A 28 14.85 6.26 -2.11
CA LEU A 28 13.55 5.78 -2.59
C LEU A 28 12.91 4.74 -1.66
N MET A 29 13.72 3.85 -1.08
CA MET A 29 13.25 2.84 -0.12
C MET A 29 12.84 3.48 1.22
N ALA A 30 13.54 4.53 1.67
CA ALA A 30 13.25 5.22 2.94
C ALA A 30 11.88 5.93 2.99
N PHE A 31 11.27 6.24 1.84
CA PHE A 31 9.96 6.89 1.77
C PHE A 31 8.76 5.95 1.92
N HIS A 32 8.97 4.62 1.99
CA HIS A 32 7.89 3.68 2.22
C HIS A 32 7.58 3.61 3.72
N GLY A 33 6.68 4.49 4.19
CA GLY A 33 6.18 4.45 5.56
C GLY A 33 5.53 3.09 5.89
N PRO A 34 5.47 2.71 7.18
CA PRO A 34 4.84 1.46 7.59
C PRO A 34 3.38 1.41 7.13
N ALA A 35 3.04 0.39 6.34
CA ALA A 35 1.67 0.13 5.91
C ALA A 35 0.90 -0.49 7.09
N TYR A 36 0.16 0.32 7.83
CA TYR A 36 -0.74 -0.17 8.87
C TYR A 36 -2.07 -0.61 8.23
N SER A 37 -2.47 -1.84 8.54
CA SER A 37 -3.80 -2.34 8.24
C SER A 37 -4.77 -1.90 9.34
N TYR A 38 -5.99 -1.55 8.95
CA TYR A 38 -7.06 -1.18 9.87
C TYR A 38 -8.27 -2.05 9.59
N THR A 39 -8.99 -2.40 10.66
CA THR A 39 -10.27 -3.07 10.56
C THR A 39 -11.36 -2.00 10.39
N ALA A 40 -12.24 -2.19 9.41
CA ALA A 40 -13.36 -1.28 9.18
C ALA A 40 -14.40 -1.41 10.30
N THR A 41 -14.83 -0.27 10.85
CA THR A 41 -15.92 -0.20 11.83
C THR A 41 -17.27 -0.02 11.14
N LYS A 42 -17.30 0.78 10.07
CA LYS A 42 -18.48 1.02 9.25
C LYS A 42 -18.06 1.14 7.79
N VAL A 43 -18.87 0.57 6.90
CA VAL A 43 -18.64 0.60 5.45
C VAL A 43 -19.90 1.09 4.76
N ALA A 44 -19.78 2.03 3.83
CA ALA A 44 -20.89 2.53 3.02
C ALA A 44 -20.54 2.50 1.53
N PHE A 45 -21.55 2.33 0.68
CA PHE A 45 -21.42 2.22 -0.77
C PHE A 45 -22.27 3.28 -1.46
N GLU A 46 -21.66 4.07 -2.36
CA GLU A 46 -22.32 5.12 -3.13
C GLU A 46 -22.08 4.88 -4.62
N ALA A 47 -23.15 4.75 -5.41
CA ALA A 47 -23.08 4.73 -6.86
C ALA A 47 -23.38 6.12 -7.41
N ARG A 48 -22.42 6.74 -8.11
CA ARG A 48 -22.58 8.08 -8.66
C ARG A 48 -23.18 8.05 -10.06
N PRO A 49 -23.91 9.11 -10.46
CA PRO A 49 -24.45 9.23 -11.82
C PRO A 49 -23.36 9.22 -12.91
N THR A 50 -22.13 9.58 -12.56
CA THR A 50 -20.95 9.58 -13.45
C THR A 50 -20.42 8.18 -13.77
N GLY A 51 -20.99 7.11 -13.19
CA GLY A 51 -20.48 5.74 -13.34
C GLY A 51 -19.30 5.42 -12.40
N ILE A 52 -18.98 6.32 -11.47
CA ILE A 52 -17.99 6.08 -10.40
C ILE A 52 -18.69 5.48 -9.19
N PHE A 53 -18.12 4.40 -8.64
CA PHE A 53 -18.57 3.75 -7.43
C PHE A 53 -17.61 4.10 -6.30
N ARG A 54 -18.13 4.61 -5.19
CA ARG A 54 -17.31 5.02 -4.05
C ARG A 54 -17.67 4.18 -2.83
N VAL A 55 -16.65 3.59 -2.22
CA VAL A 55 -16.78 2.87 -0.94
C VAL A 55 -16.16 3.71 0.16
N TYR A 56 -16.94 4.09 1.16
CA TYR A 56 -16.48 4.79 2.35
C TYR A 56 -16.18 3.78 3.45
N VAL A 57 -15.08 4.01 4.16
CA VAL A 57 -14.59 3.16 5.23
C VAL A 57 -14.30 4.03 6.43
N THR A 58 -15.08 3.83 7.49
CA THR A 58 -14.85 4.41 8.80
C THR A 58 -14.05 3.43 9.65
N TYR A 59 -12.98 3.90 10.29
CA TYR A 59 -12.06 3.07 11.06
C TYR A 59 -11.52 3.84 12.28
N THR A 60 -11.10 3.11 13.30
CA THR A 60 -10.46 3.69 14.49
C THR A 60 -8.96 3.58 14.36
N VAL A 61 -8.24 4.68 14.62
CA VAL A 61 -6.78 4.69 14.76
C VAL A 61 -6.44 4.49 16.23
N PRO A 62 -5.97 3.30 16.67
CA PRO A 62 -5.84 3.00 18.09
C PRO A 62 -4.83 3.91 18.79
N ALA A 63 -3.73 4.24 18.11
CA ALA A 63 -2.67 5.11 18.64
C ALA A 63 -3.17 6.53 18.95
N LEU A 64 -4.14 7.03 18.17
CA LEU A 64 -4.68 8.39 18.30
C LEU A 64 -6.02 8.42 19.05
N LYS A 65 -6.66 7.25 19.25
CA LYS A 65 -8.04 7.13 19.77
C LYS A 65 -9.06 7.94 18.96
N GLU A 66 -8.78 8.13 17.67
CA GLU A 66 -9.60 8.90 16.74
C GLU A 66 -10.34 7.97 15.79
N VAL A 67 -11.57 8.35 15.44
CA VAL A 67 -12.30 7.76 14.32
C VAL A 67 -11.97 8.57 13.07
N ARG A 68 -11.58 7.88 12.00
CA ARG A 68 -11.29 8.48 10.70
C ARG A 68 -12.15 7.86 9.63
N GLU A 69 -12.35 8.62 8.57
CA GLU A 69 -13.01 8.17 7.36
C GLU A 69 -12.04 8.22 6.18
N SER A 70 -12.14 7.23 5.31
CA SER A 70 -11.46 7.19 4.04
C SER A 70 -12.44 6.71 2.97
N PHE A 71 -12.15 6.99 1.70
CA PHE A 71 -12.95 6.50 0.60
C PHE A 71 -12.06 5.95 -0.52
N VAL A 72 -12.62 5.03 -1.28
CA VAL A 72 -11.98 4.43 -2.46
C VAL A 72 -12.95 4.51 -3.62
N GLU A 73 -12.47 5.02 -4.75
CA GLU A 73 -13.24 5.12 -5.97
C GLU A 73 -12.88 4.01 -6.96
N PHE A 74 -13.91 3.49 -7.61
CA PHE A 74 -13.83 2.43 -8.59
C PHE A 74 -14.65 2.83 -9.82
N THR A 75 -14.16 2.46 -11.00
CA THR A 75 -14.90 2.59 -12.27
C THR A 75 -15.72 1.34 -12.59
N SER A 76 -15.41 0.22 -11.94
CA SER A 76 -16.13 -1.05 -12.08
C SER A 76 -17.01 -1.32 -10.87
N ARG A 77 -18.31 -1.48 -11.11
CA ARG A 77 -19.29 -1.85 -10.07
C ARG A 77 -18.88 -3.15 -9.36
N LYS A 78 -18.48 -4.15 -10.15
CA LYS A 78 -18.09 -5.47 -9.65
C LYS A 78 -16.90 -5.39 -8.69
N GLU A 79 -15.91 -4.57 -9.01
CA GLU A 79 -14.75 -4.38 -8.13
C GLU A 79 -15.13 -3.65 -6.85
N ALA A 80 -15.97 -2.63 -6.95
CA ALA A 80 -16.46 -1.86 -5.81
C ALA A 80 -17.29 -2.73 -4.85
N GLU A 81 -18.18 -3.56 -5.39
CA GLU A 81 -19.00 -4.50 -4.61
C GLU A 81 -18.12 -5.57 -3.94
N ALA A 82 -17.16 -6.15 -4.67
CA ALA A 82 -16.20 -7.09 -4.07
C ALA A 82 -15.43 -6.45 -2.92
N PHE A 83 -14.96 -5.21 -3.10
CA PHE A 83 -14.31 -4.44 -2.04
C PHE A 83 -15.21 -4.20 -0.83
N TYR A 84 -16.45 -3.77 -1.07
CA TYR A 84 -17.44 -3.57 -0.04
C TYR A 84 -17.71 -4.85 0.78
N TYR A 85 -17.95 -5.97 0.11
CA TYR A 85 -18.25 -7.25 0.78
C TYR A 85 -17.04 -7.83 1.52
N ASP A 86 -15.83 -7.70 0.98
CA ASP A 86 -14.62 -8.12 1.69
C ASP A 86 -14.48 -7.41 3.04
N LEU A 87 -14.71 -6.09 3.07
CA LEU A 87 -14.64 -5.31 4.30
C LEU A 87 -15.75 -5.69 5.29
N LEU A 88 -16.98 -5.93 4.80
CA LEU A 88 -18.07 -6.44 5.66
C LEU A 88 -17.76 -7.81 6.26
N ASN A 89 -17.01 -8.65 5.53
CA ASN A 89 -16.56 -9.96 6.01
C ASN A 89 -15.32 -9.87 6.92
N GLY A 90 -14.89 -8.68 7.30
CA GLY A 90 -13.79 -8.47 8.25
C GLY A 90 -12.41 -8.47 7.62
N ALA A 91 -12.29 -8.24 6.31
CA ALA A 91 -10.98 -7.91 5.73
C ALA A 91 -10.46 -6.59 6.31
N ASP A 92 -9.19 -6.58 6.66
CA ASP A 92 -8.48 -5.34 6.94
C ASP A 92 -8.16 -4.61 5.64
N PHE A 93 -8.08 -3.29 5.71
CA PHE A 93 -7.68 -2.43 4.59
C PHE A 93 -6.50 -1.54 4.97
N TYR A 94 -5.79 -1.07 3.95
CA TYR A 94 -4.63 -0.20 4.11
C TYR A 94 -4.96 1.21 3.61
N HIS A 95 -4.94 2.21 4.49
CA HIS A 95 -5.27 3.59 4.09
C HIS A 95 -4.30 4.19 3.06
N THR A 96 -3.02 3.79 3.08
CA THR A 96 -2.01 4.19 2.08
C THR A 96 -2.08 3.39 0.78
N SER A 97 -2.81 2.28 0.78
CA SER A 97 -2.95 1.38 -0.37
C SER A 97 -4.39 0.85 -0.41
N PRO A 98 -5.35 1.73 -0.74
CA PRO A 98 -6.78 1.47 -0.51
C PRO A 98 -7.35 0.26 -1.23
N LYS A 99 -6.68 -0.26 -2.27
CA LYS A 99 -7.11 -1.48 -2.98
C LYS A 99 -6.62 -2.77 -2.32
N ARG A 100 -5.58 -2.70 -1.49
CA ARG A 100 -5.01 -3.84 -0.77
C ARG A 100 -5.93 -4.18 0.41
N ARG A 101 -6.33 -5.44 0.47
CA ARG A 101 -7.17 -6.03 1.52
C ARG A 101 -6.54 -7.33 1.98
N GLU A 102 -6.59 -7.58 3.27
CA GLU A 102 -6.08 -8.82 3.84
C GLU A 102 -7.03 -9.33 4.91
N PHE A 103 -7.39 -10.61 4.82
CA PHE A 103 -8.09 -11.28 5.91
C PHE A 103 -7.05 -11.69 6.95
N LYS A 104 -7.24 -11.29 8.20
CA LYS A 104 -6.45 -11.88 9.29
C LYS A 104 -6.72 -13.38 9.30
N GLN A 105 -5.68 -14.19 9.12
CA GLN A 105 -5.79 -15.62 9.34
C GLN A 105 -6.29 -15.86 10.77
N SER A 106 -7.35 -16.65 10.92
CA SER A 106 -7.89 -16.96 12.24
C SER A 106 -6.81 -17.65 13.07
N ALA A 107 -6.51 -17.07 14.23
CA ALA A 107 -5.60 -17.67 15.20
C ALA A 107 -6.29 -18.85 15.89
N ARG A 108 -6.43 -19.98 15.17
CA ARG A 108 -6.69 -21.35 15.66
C ARG A 108 -7.11 -22.21 14.48
N GLN A 109 -6.16 -22.92 13.87
CA GLN A 109 -6.48 -24.30 13.57
C GLN A 109 -6.59 -25.00 14.94
N PRO A 110 -7.71 -25.67 15.27
CA PRO A 110 -7.75 -26.47 16.48
C PRO A 110 -6.58 -27.46 16.41
N ARG A 111 -5.72 -27.47 17.44
CA ARG A 111 -4.75 -28.56 17.56
C ARG A 111 -5.59 -29.84 17.73
N PRO A 112 -5.36 -30.89 16.93
CA PRO A 112 -5.99 -32.18 17.20
C PRO A 112 -5.60 -32.60 18.62
N TRP A 113 -6.60 -33.09 19.37
CA TRP A 113 -6.45 -33.57 20.74
C TRP A 113 -5.48 -34.74 20.84
#